data_AF-A0A932HY77-F1
#
_entry.id   AF-A0A932HY77-F1
#
_cell.length_a   1.000
_cell.length_b   1.000
_cell.length_c   1.000
_cell.angle_alpha   90.00
_cell.angle_beta   90.00
_cell.angle_gamma   90.00
#
_symmetry.space_group_name_H-M   'P 1'
#
loop_
_entity.id
_entity.type
_entity.pdbx_description
1 polymer ?
#
loop_
_entity_poly.entity_id
_entity_poly.type
_entity_poly.pdbx_seq_one_letter_code
_entity_poly.pdbx_strand_id
1 'polypeptide(L)'
;MSQRQAYDAPGTHDRQAALPPVAAADPTADFVVFEAPVNCRIEKVKVIPGAAVTGADTNTRHLNLVNRGANGAGAAEVANYDLTSGNSLGVAGLVLYAPAAPLAVVQGTQLALQIEKVGTGIALPPLGVVVEFSPN
;
A
#
# COMPACT_ATOMS: atom_id res chain seq x y z
N MET A 1 -3.50 -28.30 1.22
CA MET A 1 -4.69 -27.58 0.70
C MET A 1 -4.20 -26.61 -0.35
N SER A 2 -4.79 -26.57 -1.55
CA SER A 2 -4.35 -25.64 -2.59
C SER A 2 -4.73 -24.21 -2.17
N GLN A 3 -3.95 -23.18 -2.56
CA GLN A 3 -4.20 -21.80 -2.14
C GLN A 3 -5.61 -21.30 -2.50
N ARG A 4 -6.27 -21.87 -3.52
CA ARG A 4 -7.67 -21.54 -3.86
C ARG A 4 -8.67 -21.95 -2.77
N GLN A 5 -8.44 -23.06 -2.09
CA GLN A 5 -9.39 -23.61 -1.11
C GLN A 5 -9.55 -22.74 0.15
N ALA A 6 -8.58 -21.84 0.41
CA ALA A 6 -8.63 -20.88 1.51
C ALA A 6 -9.56 -19.68 1.21
N TYR A 7 -9.88 -19.43 -0.07
CA TYR A 7 -10.69 -18.30 -0.51
C TYR A 7 -12.11 -18.70 -0.93
N ASP A 8 -12.48 -19.97 -0.76
CA ASP A 8 -13.84 -20.46 -0.97
C ASP A 8 -14.78 -20.00 0.18
N ALA A 9 -14.20 -19.60 1.32
CA ALA A 9 -14.96 -19.04 2.43
C ALA A 9 -15.36 -17.59 2.13
N PRO A 10 -16.67 -17.27 2.11
CA PRO A 10 -17.15 -15.92 1.88
C PRO A 10 -16.74 -14.99 3.03
N GLY A 11 -16.43 -13.74 2.70
CA GLY A 11 -16.07 -12.70 3.67
C GLY A 11 -14.84 -11.89 3.25
N THR A 12 -14.51 -10.89 4.06
CA THR A 12 -13.30 -10.09 3.93
C THR A 12 -12.10 -10.85 4.49
N HIS A 13 -11.03 -10.90 3.72
CA HIS A 13 -9.74 -11.48 4.06
C HIS A 13 -8.70 -10.37 4.15
N ASP A 14 -7.68 -10.56 4.98
CA ASP A 14 -6.54 -9.65 5.06
C ASP A 14 -5.23 -10.30 4.56
N ARG A 15 -4.38 -9.46 3.99
CA ARG A 15 -2.98 -9.79 3.67
C ARG A 15 -2.10 -8.67 4.18
N GLN A 16 -0.98 -9.05 4.77
CA GLN A 16 -0.04 -8.10 5.36
C GLN A 16 1.31 -8.22 4.67
N ALA A 17 1.90 -7.08 4.34
CA ALA A 17 3.26 -6.97 3.87
C ALA A 17 4.06 -6.07 4.81
N ALA A 18 5.30 -6.45 5.10
CA ALA A 18 6.23 -5.62 5.84
C ALA A 18 7.25 -5.02 4.87
N LEU A 19 7.40 -3.71 4.90
CA LEU A 19 8.41 -2.99 4.15
C LEU A 19 9.60 -2.69 5.07
N PRO A 20 10.83 -2.77 4.53
CA PRO A 20 12.01 -2.34 5.28
C PRO A 20 11.95 -0.83 5.58
N PRO A 21 12.72 -0.34 6.55
CA PRO A 21 12.88 1.10 6.73
C PRO A 21 13.50 1.72 5.47
N VAL A 22 13.16 2.97 5.19
CA VAL A 22 13.67 3.73 4.04
C VAL A 22 14.45 4.93 4.57
N ALA A 23 15.72 5.04 4.21
CA ALA A 23 16.52 6.20 4.56
C ALA A 23 16.08 7.41 3.73
N ALA A 24 16.24 8.62 4.28
CA ALA A 24 15.89 9.85 3.55
C ALA A 24 16.56 9.91 2.17
N ALA A 25 17.83 9.51 2.09
CA ALA A 25 18.63 9.55 0.87
C ALA A 25 18.22 8.52 -0.21
N ASP A 26 17.53 7.44 0.16
CA ASP A 26 17.17 6.36 -0.78
C ASP A 26 16.36 6.90 -1.96
N PRO A 27 16.45 6.32 -3.17
CA PRO A 27 15.64 6.75 -4.30
C PRO A 27 14.14 6.49 -4.07
N THR A 28 13.30 6.94 -5.02
CA THR A 28 11.92 6.43 -5.12
C THR A 28 11.96 4.91 -5.31
N ALA A 29 11.13 4.19 -4.58
CA ALA A 29 11.08 2.73 -4.63
C ALA A 29 9.63 2.24 -4.63
N ASP A 30 9.38 1.17 -5.38
CA ASP A 30 8.09 0.48 -5.42
C ASP A 30 8.20 -0.84 -4.68
N PHE A 31 7.32 -1.06 -3.70
CA PHE A 31 7.24 -2.32 -2.96
C PHE A 31 5.92 -3.01 -3.29
N VAL A 32 5.95 -4.21 -3.87
CA VAL A 32 4.74 -5.02 -4.06
C VAL A 32 4.24 -5.47 -2.69
N VAL A 33 3.01 -5.07 -2.34
CA VAL A 33 2.39 -5.33 -1.04
C VAL A 33 1.28 -6.37 -1.09
N PHE A 34 0.79 -6.66 -2.30
CA PHE A 34 -0.28 -7.61 -2.52
C PHE A 34 -0.23 -8.14 -3.95
N GLU A 35 -0.52 -9.42 -4.10
CA GLU A 35 -0.85 -10.05 -5.38
C GLU A 35 -2.19 -10.76 -5.23
N ALA A 36 -3.13 -10.46 -6.12
CA ALA A 36 -4.48 -10.99 -6.08
C ALA A 36 -4.45 -12.52 -6.24
N PRO A 37 -4.81 -13.29 -5.20
CA PRO A 37 -4.71 -14.75 -5.25
C PRO A 37 -5.80 -15.38 -6.13
N VAL A 38 -6.92 -14.66 -6.28
CA VAL A 38 -8.09 -14.98 -7.09
C VAL A 38 -8.63 -13.66 -7.66
N ASN A 39 -9.66 -13.74 -8.51
CA ASN A 39 -10.44 -12.55 -8.83
C ASN A 39 -11.08 -12.06 -7.53
N CYS A 40 -10.84 -10.81 -7.16
CA CYS A 40 -11.28 -10.27 -5.88
C CYS A 40 -11.61 -8.77 -5.99
N ARG A 41 -12.09 -8.21 -4.90
CA ARG A 41 -12.31 -6.79 -4.70
C ARG A 41 -11.40 -6.29 -3.59
N ILE A 42 -10.63 -5.24 -3.87
CA ILE A 42 -9.83 -4.56 -2.86
C ILE A 42 -10.74 -3.57 -2.15
N GLU A 43 -10.94 -3.80 -0.86
CA GLU A 43 -11.87 -3.02 -0.03
C GLU A 43 -11.14 -1.90 0.69
N LYS A 44 -9.94 -2.20 1.20
CA LYS A 44 -9.19 -1.24 2.01
C LYS A 44 -7.69 -1.53 2.00
N VAL A 45 -6.89 -0.47 2.04
CA VAL A 45 -5.44 -0.54 2.28
C VAL A 45 -5.09 0.39 3.44
N LYS A 46 -4.43 -0.17 4.45
CA LYS A 46 -3.95 0.56 5.63
C LYS A 46 -2.42 0.48 5.70
N VAL A 47 -1.78 1.62 5.95
CA VAL A 47 -0.33 1.72 6.18
C VAL A 47 -0.10 2.01 7.66
N ILE A 48 0.74 1.22 8.33
CA ILE A 48 1.03 1.30 9.77
C ILE A 48 2.53 1.50 9.93
N PRO A 49 3.00 2.66 10.37
CA PRO A 49 4.43 2.87 10.55
C PRO A 49 4.91 2.28 11.88
N GLY A 50 6.14 1.77 11.93
CA GLY A 50 6.77 1.29 13.15
C GLY A 50 7.09 2.38 14.18
N ALA A 51 7.07 3.66 13.76
CA ALA A 51 7.23 4.84 14.59
C ALA A 51 6.47 6.02 13.95
N ALA A 52 6.15 7.06 14.72
CA ALA A 52 5.53 8.25 14.14
C ALA A 52 6.48 8.94 13.14
N VAL A 53 5.94 9.45 12.04
CA VAL A 53 6.68 10.20 11.02
C VAL A 53 6.06 11.58 10.89
N THR A 54 6.87 12.61 11.11
CA THR A 54 6.46 14.00 10.91
C THR A 54 6.67 14.39 9.45
N GLY A 55 5.62 14.90 8.81
CA GLY A 55 5.70 15.41 7.45
C GLY A 55 6.44 16.75 7.36
N ALA A 56 6.96 17.06 6.17
CA ALA A 56 7.70 18.28 5.85
C ALA A 56 7.48 18.66 4.38
N ASP A 57 7.47 19.94 4.03
CA ASP A 57 7.12 20.38 2.66
C ASP A 57 8.29 20.30 1.66
N THR A 58 9.53 20.51 2.11
CA THR A 58 10.69 20.64 1.21
C THR A 58 11.36 19.31 0.90
N ASN A 59 11.47 18.45 1.90
CA ASN A 59 12.07 17.12 1.80
C ASN A 59 11.00 16.16 2.27
N THR A 60 10.33 15.46 1.36
CA THR A 60 9.15 14.67 1.69
C THR A 60 9.16 13.30 1.04
N ARG A 61 8.28 12.43 1.54
CA ARG A 61 7.94 11.15 0.93
C ARG A 61 6.45 11.12 0.66
N HIS A 62 6.07 10.70 -0.54
CA HIS A 62 4.67 10.43 -0.85
C HIS A 62 4.44 8.92 -0.86
N LEU A 63 3.28 8.52 -0.34
CA LEU A 63 2.86 7.12 -0.25
C LEU A 63 1.81 6.87 -1.33
N ASN A 64 2.23 6.36 -2.47
CA ASN A 64 1.33 6.18 -3.61
C ASN A 64 0.97 4.70 -3.75
N LEU A 65 -0.32 4.37 -3.62
CA LEU A 65 -0.81 3.03 -3.88
C LEU A 65 -1.02 2.87 -5.39
N VAL A 66 -0.22 2.01 -6.01
CA VAL A 66 -0.21 1.80 -7.46
C VAL A 66 -0.77 0.42 -7.78
N ASN A 67 -1.78 0.39 -8.66
CA ASN A 67 -2.22 -0.83 -9.31
C ASN A 67 -1.28 -1.15 -10.48
N ARG A 68 -0.45 -2.17 -10.30
CA ARG A 68 0.52 -2.67 -11.26
C ARG A 68 -0.08 -3.66 -12.26
N GLY A 69 -1.40 -3.88 -12.24
CA GLY A 69 -2.09 -4.82 -13.12
C GLY A 69 -1.57 -6.26 -12.97
N ALA A 70 -2.03 -7.15 -13.85
CA ALA A 70 -1.47 -8.49 -13.94
C ALA A 70 -0.04 -8.42 -14.52
N ASN A 71 0.89 -9.19 -13.94
CA ASN A 71 2.31 -9.24 -14.33
C ASN A 71 3.10 -7.93 -14.15
N GLY A 72 2.59 -6.98 -13.37
CA GLY A 72 3.36 -5.79 -12.98
C GLY A 72 3.45 -4.66 -14.03
N ALA A 73 2.67 -4.73 -15.12
CA ALA A 73 2.74 -3.79 -16.26
C ALA A 73 1.93 -2.49 -16.11
N GLY A 74 1.03 -2.42 -15.12
CA GLY A 74 0.22 -1.23 -14.82
C GLY A 74 1.00 -0.16 -14.06
N ALA A 75 0.51 1.07 -14.10
CA ALA A 75 1.07 2.22 -13.39
C ALA A 75 -0.03 3.14 -12.83
N ALA A 76 -1.27 2.64 -12.72
CA ALA A 76 -2.39 3.46 -12.27
C ALA A 76 -2.31 3.68 -10.76
N GLU A 77 -2.14 4.93 -10.33
CA GLU A 77 -2.28 5.30 -8.94
C GLU A 77 -3.76 5.25 -8.54
N VAL A 78 -4.06 4.58 -7.42
CA VAL A 78 -5.44 4.41 -6.91
C VAL A 78 -5.67 5.14 -5.58
N ALA A 79 -4.60 5.56 -4.90
CA ALA A 79 -4.63 6.47 -3.76
C ALA A 79 -3.22 7.03 -3.50
N ASN A 80 -3.15 8.18 -2.83
CA ASN A 80 -1.90 8.75 -2.36
C ASN A 80 -2.06 9.39 -0.97
N TYR A 81 -0.92 9.58 -0.30
CA TYR A 81 -0.81 10.41 0.89
C TYR A 81 0.58 11.04 0.95
N ASP A 82 0.62 12.36 0.86
CA ASP A 82 1.86 13.13 0.86
C ASP A 82 2.22 13.54 2.29
N LEU A 83 3.44 13.20 2.74
CA LEU A 83 3.93 13.56 4.07
C LEU A 83 4.43 15.00 4.13
N THR A 84 3.55 15.94 3.81
CA THR A 84 3.78 17.38 3.88
C THR A 84 3.58 17.90 5.31
N SER A 85 3.93 19.17 5.56
CA SER A 85 3.65 19.82 6.84
C SER A 85 2.15 19.74 7.16
N GLY A 86 1.83 19.34 8.39
CA GLY A 86 0.45 19.07 8.82
C GLY A 86 -0.07 17.66 8.47
N ASN A 87 0.60 16.92 7.57
CA ASN A 87 0.25 15.57 7.16
C ASN A 87 1.33 14.59 7.66
N SER A 88 1.08 13.99 8.81
CA SER A 88 2.02 13.10 9.50
C SER A 88 1.41 11.71 9.67
N LEU A 89 2.27 10.69 9.68
CA LEU A 89 1.84 9.34 10.05
C LEU A 89 1.96 9.14 11.55
N GLY A 90 0.83 8.98 12.22
CA GLY A 90 0.78 8.49 13.60
C GLY A 90 0.97 6.97 13.67
N VAL A 91 1.37 6.48 14.85
CA VAL A 91 1.55 5.03 15.12
C VAL A 91 0.27 4.21 14.97
N ALA A 92 -0.91 4.84 15.00
CA ALA A 92 -2.20 4.19 14.73
C ALA A 92 -2.35 3.73 13.26
N GLY A 93 -1.50 4.25 12.37
CA GLY A 93 -1.55 4.04 10.92
C GLY A 93 -2.59 4.92 10.23
N LEU A 94 -2.52 4.90 8.90
CA LEU A 94 -3.36 5.64 7.98
C LEU A 94 -4.15 4.66 7.12
N VAL A 95 -5.46 4.91 6.96
CA VAL A 95 -6.24 4.26 5.90
C VAL A 95 -5.94 5.02 4.61
N LEU A 96 -5.10 4.44 3.76
CA LEU A 96 -4.66 5.04 2.50
C LEU A 96 -5.74 4.89 1.42
N TYR A 97 -6.45 3.76 1.43
CA TYR A 97 -7.48 3.43 0.44
C TYR A 97 -8.68 2.80 1.14
N ALA A 98 -9.88 3.33 0.91
CA ALA A 98 -11.16 2.76 1.36
C ALA A 98 -12.33 3.41 0.59
N PRO A 99 -12.47 3.15 -0.72
CA PRO A 99 -13.52 3.74 -1.54
C PRO A 99 -14.91 3.20 -1.17
N ALA A 100 -15.96 3.95 -1.50
CA ALA A 100 -17.34 3.46 -1.39
C ALA A 100 -17.63 2.26 -2.31
N ALA A 101 -16.94 2.18 -3.46
CA ALA A 101 -17.00 1.08 -4.40
C ALA A 101 -15.64 0.36 -4.45
N PRO A 102 -15.54 -0.88 -3.94
CA PRO A 102 -14.29 -1.66 -3.96
C PRO A 102 -13.73 -1.88 -5.37
N LEU A 103 -12.42 -1.84 -5.50
CA LEU A 103 -11.73 -2.05 -6.78
C LEU A 103 -11.72 -3.53 -7.15
N ALA A 104 -12.43 -3.89 -8.22
CA ALA A 104 -12.36 -5.22 -8.78
C ALA A 104 -11.02 -5.44 -9.49
N VAL A 105 -10.35 -6.53 -9.17
CA VAL A 105 -9.08 -6.95 -9.79
C VAL A 105 -9.16 -8.42 -10.20
N VAL A 106 -8.39 -8.77 -11.23
CA VAL A 106 -8.23 -10.16 -11.67
C VAL A 106 -7.09 -10.83 -10.91
N GLN A 107 -7.13 -12.17 -10.84
CA GLN A 107 -6.04 -12.98 -10.28
C GLN A 107 -4.68 -12.56 -10.88
N GLY A 108 -3.65 -12.47 -10.03
CA GLY A 108 -2.30 -12.06 -10.40
C GLY A 108 -2.10 -10.54 -10.49
N THR A 109 -3.14 -9.74 -10.24
CA THR A 109 -2.99 -8.27 -10.15
C THR A 109 -2.13 -7.91 -8.95
N GLN A 110 -1.09 -7.10 -9.15
CA GLN A 110 -0.23 -6.63 -8.08
C GLN A 110 -0.60 -5.22 -7.65
N LEU A 111 -0.65 -4.98 -6.33
CA LEU A 111 -0.63 -3.65 -5.76
C LEU A 111 0.77 -3.36 -5.19
N ALA A 112 1.28 -2.18 -5.47
CA ALA A 112 2.54 -1.70 -4.92
C ALA A 112 2.31 -0.43 -4.11
N LEU A 113 3.05 -0.30 -3.01
CA LEU A 113 3.23 0.97 -2.33
C LEU A 113 4.51 1.60 -2.85
N GLN A 114 4.35 2.67 -3.62
CA GLN A 114 5.46 3.51 -4.05
C GLN A 114 5.78 4.51 -2.94
N ILE A 115 7.06 4.58 -2.60
CA ILE A 115 7.64 5.54 -1.67
C ILE A 115 8.36 6.59 -2.49
N GLU A 116 7.62 7.58 -2.99
CA GLU A 116 8.17 8.63 -3.84
C GLU A 116 9.04 9.59 -3.04
N LYS A 117 10.24 9.90 -3.54
CA LYS A 117 11.14 10.90 -2.97
C LYS A 117 10.90 12.26 -3.60
N VAL A 118 10.71 13.28 -2.78
CA VAL A 118 10.80 14.69 -3.19
C VAL A 118 11.90 15.39 -2.40
N GLY A 119 12.73 16.17 -3.09
CA GLY A 119 13.90 16.82 -2.50
C GLY A 119 14.89 15.79 -1.95
N THR A 120 15.35 15.98 -0.72
CA THR A 120 16.21 15.00 -0.05
C THR A 120 15.45 13.88 0.66
N GLY A 121 14.11 13.91 0.64
CA GLY A 121 13.24 12.95 1.32
C GLY A 121 13.23 13.07 2.85
N ILE A 122 12.22 12.46 3.47
CA ILE A 122 12.23 12.08 4.90
C ILE A 122 12.53 10.59 5.04
N ALA A 123 13.09 10.20 6.18
CA ALA A 123 13.27 8.80 6.53
C ALA A 123 11.93 8.19 6.97
N LEU A 124 11.68 6.94 6.59
CA LEU A 124 10.54 6.17 7.05
C LEU A 124 11.01 4.98 7.89
N PRO A 125 10.36 4.71 9.05
CA PRO A 125 10.55 3.47 9.78
C PRO A 125 10.03 2.28 8.94
N PRO A 126 10.21 1.04 9.40
CA PRO A 126 9.53 -0.09 8.77
C PRO A 126 8.01 0.17 8.69
N LEU A 127 7.38 -0.23 7.59
CA LEU A 127 5.94 -0.06 7.40
C LEU A 127 5.25 -1.42 7.33
N GLY A 128 4.14 -1.57 8.04
CA GLY A 128 3.17 -2.63 7.79
C GLY A 128 2.10 -2.13 6.81
N VAL A 129 1.82 -2.90 5.77
CA VAL A 129 0.72 -2.61 4.84
C VAL A 129 -0.28 -3.75 4.91
N VAL A 130 -1.51 -3.41 5.28
CA VAL A 130 -2.63 -4.36 5.38
C VAL A 130 -3.58 -4.10 4.22
N VAL A 131 -3.82 -5.12 3.41
CA VAL A 131 -4.78 -5.11 2.31
C VAL A 131 -5.95 -6.01 2.68
N GLU A 132 -7.14 -5.42 2.78
CA GLU A 132 -8.40 -6.11 2.98
C GLU A 132 -9.08 -6.32 1.61
N PHE A 133 -9.47 -7.56 1.32
CA PHE A 133 -10.08 -7.94 0.06
C PHE A 133 -11.11 -9.05 0.23
N SER A 134 -12.10 -9.09 -0.65
CA SER A 134 -13.10 -10.16 -0.72
C SER A 134 -13.02 -10.88 -2.07
N PRO A 135 -13.05 -12.22 -2.10
CA PRO A 135 -13.18 -12.99 -3.34
C PRO A 135 -14.46 -12.58 -4.09
N ASN A 136 -14.39 -12.57 -5.43
CA ASN A 136 -15.56 -12.40 -6.30
C ASN A 136 -16.33 -13.70 -6.51
#